data_AF-A0A959NTJ4-F1
#
_entry.id   AF-A0A959NTJ4-F1
#
_cell.length_a   1.000
_cell.length_b   1.000
_cell.length_c   1.000
_cell.angle_alpha   90.00
_cell.angle_beta   90.00
_cell.angle_gamma   90.00
#
_symmetry.space_group_name_H-M   'P 1'
#
loop_
_entity.id
_entity.type
_entity.pdbx_description
1 polymer ?
#
loop_
_entity_poly.entity_id
_entity_poly.type
_entity_poly.pdbx_seq_one_letter_code
_entity_poly.pdbx_strand_id
1 'polypeptide(L)'
;MEFLSNKKIFKFWLPLAATWLMMSLEGPFLAAIIARLVDPKYNLAAYGVAFSFALIIEAPVIMMMSASTALVKDYSSFKKLRNFNFIISGLITAIMLVILIPSIFDYIA
;
A
#
# COMPACT_ATOMS: atom_id res chain seq x y z
N MET A 1 -29.55 12.80 21.41
CA MET A 1 -28.20 13.34 21.16
C MET A 1 -27.29 12.80 22.27
N GLU A 2 -26.87 11.54 22.19
CA GLU A 2 -25.97 11.00 23.22
C GLU A 2 -24.61 11.66 23.08
N PHE A 3 -24.18 12.37 24.12
CA PHE A 3 -22.84 12.97 24.20
C PHE A 3 -21.81 11.84 24.08
N LEU A 4 -21.22 11.70 22.89
CA LEU A 4 -20.10 10.80 22.64
C LEU A 4 -18.96 11.21 23.57
N SER A 5 -18.78 10.48 24.68
CA SER A 5 -17.70 10.73 25.62
C SER A 5 -16.36 10.71 24.89
N ASN A 6 -15.60 11.82 24.92
CA ASN A 6 -14.29 11.96 24.27
C ASN A 6 -13.35 10.77 24.55
N LYS A 7 -13.48 10.12 25.72
CA LYS A 7 -12.73 8.91 26.09
C LYS A 7 -13.00 7.70 25.18
N LYS A 8 -14.24 7.50 24.71
CA LYS A 8 -14.59 6.41 23.78
C LYS A 8 -14.03 6.67 22.38
N ILE A 9 -14.08 7.92 21.91
CA ILE A 9 -13.51 8.32 20.61
C ILE A 9 -11.99 8.10 20.64
N PHE A 10 -11.31 8.54 21.70
CA PHE A 10 -9.87 8.34 21.85
C PHE A 10 -9.48 6.86 21.86
N LYS A 11 -10.22 5.99 22.58
CA LYS A 11 -9.93 4.55 22.63
C LYS A 11 -10.20 3.84 21.30
N PHE A 12 -11.17 4.33 20.52
CA PHE A 12 -11.47 3.84 19.18
C PHE A 12 -10.42 4.28 18.15
N TRP A 13 -9.90 5.51 18.27
CA TRP A 13 -8.88 6.05 17.38
C TRP A 13 -7.46 5.54 17.69
N LEU A 14 -7.20 5.11 18.93
CA LEU A 14 -5.89 4.61 19.34
C LEU A 14 -5.31 3.51 18.42
N PRO A 15 -6.04 2.42 18.10
CA PRO A 15 -5.52 1.39 17.19
C PRO A 15 -5.31 1.90 15.76
N LEU A 16 -6.15 2.82 15.28
CA LEU A 16 -6.00 3.42 13.94
C LEU A 16 -4.77 4.33 13.87
N ALA A 17 -4.52 5.14 14.91
CA ALA A 17 -3.33 5.95 15.00
C ALA A 17 -2.07 5.07 15.12
N ALA A 18 -2.15 3.94 15.81
CA ALA A 18 -1.04 3.00 15.93
C ALA A 18 -0.67 2.35 14.58
N THR A 19 -1.64 1.95 13.76
CA THR A 19 -1.35 1.42 12.41
C THR A 19 -0.73 2.47 11.51
N TRP A 20 -1.25 3.70 11.54
CA TRP A 20 -0.64 4.83 10.81
C TRP A 20 0.79 5.14 11.26
N LEU A 21 1.06 5.08 12.57
CA LEU A 21 2.42 5.24 13.10
C LEU A 21 3.36 4.11 12.66
N MET A 22 2.90 2.86 12.63
CA MET A 22 3.72 1.76 12.11
C MET A 22 4.06 1.97 10.63
N MET A 23 3.08 2.36 9.81
CA MET A 23 3.31 2.63 8.39
C MET A 23 4.25 3.82 8.16
N SER A 24 4.12 4.90 8.96
CA SER A 24 5.00 6.07 8.80
C SER A 24 6.44 5.80 9.24
N LEU A 25 6.65 4.87 10.17
CA LEU A 25 7.97 4.46 10.66
C LEU A 25 8.69 3.49 9.71
N GLU A 26 7.97 2.77 8.87
CA GLU A 26 8.53 1.80 7.92
C GLU A 26 9.59 2.44 7.01
N GLY A 27 9.26 3.57 6.37
CA GLY A 27 10.15 4.26 5.44
C GLY A 27 11.47 4.72 6.09
N PRO A 28 11.43 5.49 7.18
CA PRO A 28 12.63 5.89 7.93
C PRO A 28 13.44 4.70 8.45
N PHE A 29 12.78 3.63 8.88
CA PHE A 29 13.45 2.42 9.36
C PHE A 29 14.22 1.72 8.24
N LEU A 30 13.61 1.52 7.07
CA LEU A 30 14.30 0.98 5.89
C LEU A 30 15.47 1.88 5.47
N ALA A 31 15.25 3.20 5.38
CA ALA A 31 16.29 4.15 5.02
C ALA A 31 17.49 4.10 5.99
N ALA A 32 17.23 3.96 7.30
CA ALA A 32 18.28 3.84 8.32
C ALA A 32 19.07 2.52 8.24
N ILE A 33 18.47 1.45 7.70
CA ILE A 33 19.17 0.19 7.41
C ILE A 33 20.01 0.35 6.14
N ILE A 34 19.42 0.87 5.07
CA ILE A 34 20.09 1.08 3.78
C ILE A 34 21.31 2.01 3.94
N ALA A 35 21.21 3.04 4.78
CA ALA A 35 22.33 3.94 5.09
C ALA A 35 23.53 3.23 5.76
N ARG A 36 23.33 2.03 6.33
CA ARG A 36 24.38 1.21 6.97
C ARG A 36 24.95 0.13 6.03
N LEU A 37 24.45 -0.01 4.81
CA LEU A 37 24.98 -0.95 3.81
C LEU A 37 26.19 -0.37 3.08
N VAL A 38 26.91 -1.26 2.37
CA VAL A 38 27.96 -0.87 1.42
C VAL A 38 27.31 -0.05 0.29
N ASP A 39 27.88 1.13 0.05
CA ASP A 39 27.44 2.11 -0.95
C ASP A 39 26.01 2.68 -0.75
N PRO A 40 25.80 3.44 0.34
CA PRO A 40 24.47 3.91 0.73
C PRO A 40 23.86 4.89 -0.28
N LYS A 41 24.66 5.61 -1.08
CA LYS A 41 24.16 6.63 -2.01
C LYS A 41 23.34 6.02 -3.15
N TYR A 42 23.85 4.97 -3.79
CA TYR A 42 23.11 4.31 -4.87
C TYR A 42 21.95 3.49 -4.32
N ASN A 43 22.12 2.83 -3.18
CA ASN A 43 21.05 2.03 -2.58
C ASN A 43 19.87 2.90 -2.10
N LEU A 44 20.12 4.09 -1.53
CA LEU A 44 19.03 5.01 -1.16
C LEU A 44 18.33 5.59 -2.39
N ALA A 45 19.07 5.88 -3.46
CA ALA A 45 18.51 6.37 -4.72
C ALA A 45 17.63 5.31 -5.39
N ALA A 46 18.11 4.07 -5.47
CA ALA A 46 17.36 2.94 -5.99
C ALA A 46 16.10 2.67 -5.15
N TYR A 47 16.19 2.77 -3.82
CA TYR A 47 15.03 2.63 -2.93
C TYR A 47 13.95 3.67 -3.20
N GLY A 48 14.31 4.95 -3.41
CA GLY A 48 13.34 5.99 -3.73
C GLY A 48 12.58 5.76 -5.04
N VAL A 49 13.29 5.27 -6.07
CA VAL A 49 12.68 4.90 -7.36
C VAL A 49 11.77 3.68 -7.19
N ALA A 50 12.25 2.62 -6.53
CA ALA A 50 11.47 1.42 -6.27
C ALA A 50 10.20 1.72 -5.45
N PHE A 51 10.30 2.57 -4.42
CA PHE A 51 9.17 2.99 -3.60
C PHE A 51 8.13 3.76 -4.41
N SER A 52 8.55 4.61 -5.34
CA SER A 52 7.65 5.35 -6.23
C SER A 52 6.86 4.42 -7.14
N PHE A 53 7.50 3.38 -7.70
CA PHE A 53 6.81 2.34 -8.45
C PHE A 53 5.86 1.50 -7.57
N ALA A 54 6.27 1.16 -6.35
CA ALA A 54 5.42 0.46 -5.39
C ALA A 54 4.12 1.25 -5.10
N LEU A 55 4.22 2.57 -4.86
CA LEU A 55 3.04 3.41 -4.63
C LEU A 55 2.08 3.44 -5.81
N ILE A 56 2.58 3.47 -7.05
CA ILE A 56 1.72 3.42 -8.25
C ILE A 56 0.95 2.10 -8.31
N ILE A 57 1.60 0.99 -7.94
CA ILE A 57 1.00 -0.34 -7.94
C ILE A 57 -0.01 -0.49 -6.79
N GLU A 58 0.27 0.09 -5.62
CA GLU A 58 -0.60 0.03 -4.44
C GLU A 58 -1.80 1.00 -4.50
N ALA A 59 -1.68 2.13 -5.19
CA ALA A 59 -2.73 3.14 -5.33
C ALA A 59 -4.13 2.58 -5.64
N PRO A 60 -4.34 1.69 -6.64
CA PRO A 60 -5.64 1.10 -6.91
C PRO A 60 -6.16 0.21 -5.76
N VAL A 61 -5.28 -0.47 -5.03
CA VAL A 61 -5.65 -1.31 -3.88
C VAL A 61 -6.18 -0.46 -2.73
N ILE A 62 -5.49 0.64 -2.41
CA ILE A 62 -5.94 1.60 -1.39
C ILE A 62 -7.28 2.22 -1.80
N MET A 63 -7.41 2.62 -3.06
CA MET A 63 -8.64 3.20 -3.60
C MET A 63 -9.81 2.20 -3.58
N MET A 64 -9.53 0.91 -3.72
CA MET A 64 -10.53 -0.16 -3.66
C MET A 64 -11.22 -0.24 -2.29
N MET A 65 -10.51 0.10 -1.21
CA MET A 65 -11.10 0.18 0.14
C MET A 65 -12.16 1.28 0.20
N SER A 66 -11.87 2.47 -0.33
CA SER A 66 -12.84 3.57 -0.44
C SER A 66 -13.97 3.28 -1.44
N ALA A 67 -13.67 2.60 -2.56
CA ALA A 67 -14.68 2.18 -3.52
C ALA A 67 -15.65 1.16 -2.90
N SER A 68 -15.16 0.26 -2.04
CA SER A 68 -15.98 -0.73 -1.33
C SER A 68 -16.99 -0.08 -0.39
N THR A 69 -16.58 0.95 0.36
CA THR A 69 -17.49 1.67 1.26
C THR A 69 -18.50 2.54 0.52
N ALA A 70 -18.16 3.04 -0.68
CA ALA A 70 -19.05 3.90 -1.47
C ALA A 70 -20.04 3.11 -2.36
N LEU A 71 -19.60 2.00 -2.96
CA LEU A 71 -20.32 1.33 -4.06
C LEU A 71 -21.08 0.06 -3.63
N VAL A 72 -20.72 -0.55 -2.50
CA VAL A 72 -21.41 -1.76 -2.00
C VAL A 72 -22.63 -1.37 -1.16
N LYS A 73 -23.78 -1.28 -1.82
CA LYS A 73 -25.10 -1.15 -1.16
C LYS A 73 -25.94 -2.43 -1.25
N ASP A 74 -25.70 -3.25 -2.27
CA ASP A 74 -26.45 -4.48 -2.56
C ASP A 74 -25.51 -5.65 -2.90
N TYR A 75 -26.00 -6.89 -2.75
CA TYR A 75 -25.24 -8.12 -3.03
C TYR A 75 -24.77 -8.22 -4.50
N SER A 76 -25.54 -7.66 -5.44
CA SER A 76 -25.17 -7.61 -6.86
C SER A 76 -23.98 -6.66 -7.11
N SER A 77 -23.95 -5.51 -6.44
CA SER A 77 -22.84 -4.54 -6.48
C SER A 77 -21.58 -5.11 -5.82
N PHE A 78 -21.73 -5.86 -4.73
CA PHE A 78 -20.62 -6.59 -4.10
C PHE A 78 -19.98 -7.59 -5.06
N LYS A 79 -20.79 -8.37 -5.80
CA LYS A 79 -20.27 -9.39 -6.73
C LYS A 79 -19.49 -8.76 -7.90
N LYS A 80 -19.97 -7.63 -8.42
CA LYS A 80 -19.26 -6.87 -9.47
C LYS A 80 -17.94 -6.30 -8.97
N LEU A 81 -17.95 -5.69 -7.78
CA LEU A 81 -16.74 -5.13 -7.17
C LEU A 81 -15.71 -6.22 -6.86
N ARG A 82 -16.16 -7.39 -6.37
CA ARG A 82 -15.29 -8.55 -6.12
C ARG A 82 -14.62 -9.05 -7.40
N ASN A 83 -15.35 -9.20 -8.50
CA ASN A 83 -14.74 -9.59 -9.77
C ASN A 83 -13.74 -8.55 -10.27
N PHE A 84 -14.06 -7.27 -10.14
CA PHE A 84 -13.12 -6.19 -10.46
C PHE A 84 -11.86 -6.25 -9.59
N ASN A 85 -12.02 -6.52 -8.28
CA ASN A 85 -10.89 -6.70 -7.36
C ASN A 85 -9.99 -7.86 -7.81
N PHE A 86 -10.57 -9.02 -8.13
CA PHE A 86 -9.78 -10.16 -8.60
C PHE A 86 -9.06 -9.87 -9.92
N ILE A 87 -9.68 -9.11 -10.83
CA ILE A 87 -9.03 -8.69 -12.07
C ILE A 87 -7.85 -7.75 -11.78
N ILE A 88 -8.04 -6.73 -10.93
CA ILE A 88 -6.96 -5.81 -10.54
C ILE A 88 -5.84 -6.54 -9.80
N SER A 89 -6.16 -7.35 -8.79
CA SER A 89 -5.17 -8.13 -8.05
C SER A 89 -4.43 -9.11 -8.96
N GLY A 90 -5.14 -9.75 -9.91
CA GLY A 90 -4.53 -10.61 -10.92
C GLY A 90 -3.59 -9.85 -11.85
N LEU A 91 -4.01 -8.68 -12.35
CA LEU A 91 -3.18 -7.80 -13.18
C LEU A 91 -1.94 -7.32 -12.44
N ILE A 92 -2.09 -6.84 -11.21
CA ILE A 92 -0.97 -6.39 -10.37
C ILE A 92 0.00 -7.55 -10.11
N THR A 93 -0.51 -8.73 -9.79
CA THR A 93 0.31 -9.93 -9.56
C THR A 93 1.05 -10.32 -10.84
N ALA A 94 0.39 -10.29 -11.99
CA ALA A 94 1.02 -10.57 -13.28
C ALA A 94 2.12 -9.53 -13.61
N ILE A 95 1.86 -8.24 -13.37
CA ILE A 95 2.84 -7.17 -13.57
C ILE A 95 4.05 -7.39 -12.64
N MET A 96 3.82 -7.70 -11.36
CA MET A 96 4.89 -8.01 -10.41
C MET A 96 5.70 -9.24 -10.85
N LEU A 97 5.05 -10.30 -11.33
CA LEU A 97 5.73 -11.49 -11.86
C LEU A 97 6.59 -11.17 -13.09
N VAL A 98 6.10 -10.29 -13.98
CA VAL A 98 6.86 -9.84 -15.16
C VAL A 98 8.08 -9.02 -14.72
N ILE A 99 7.93 -8.11 -13.75
CA ILE A 99 9.04 -7.31 -13.20
C ILE A 99 10.07 -8.21 -12.49
N LEU A 100 9.65 -9.31 -11.87
CA LEU A 100 10.53 -10.26 -11.19
C LEU A 100 11.45 -11.03 -12.16
N ILE A 101 11.10 -11.11 -13.45
CA ILE A 101 11.93 -11.82 -14.43
C ILE A 101 13.24 -11.02 -14.64
N PRO A 102 14.42 -11.61 -14.33
CA PRO A 102 15.71 -10.91 -14.37
C PRO A 102 16.01 -10.22 -15.70
N SER A 103 15.56 -10.79 -16.82
CA SER A 103 15.76 -10.23 -18.17
C SER A 103 15.12 -8.86 -18.42
N ILE A 104 14.12 -8.45 -17.63
CA ILE A 104 13.50 -7.10 -17.77
C ILE A 104 14.19 -6.09 -16.85
N PHE A 105 14.74 -6.54 -15.72
CA PHE A 105 15.51 -5.71 -14.81
C PHE A 105 16.81 -5.21 -15.47
N ASP A 106 17.51 -6.08 -16.21
CA ASP A 106 18.73 -5.73 -16.95
C ASP A 106 18.49 -4.77 -18.14
N TYR A 107 17.24 -4.60 -18.60
CA TYR A 107 16.92 -3.68 -19.70
C TYR A 107 16.57 -2.26 -19.21
N ILE A 108 16.35 -2.09 -17.89
CA ILE A 108 15.95 -0.81 -17.27
C ILE A 108 17.08 -0.23 -16.41
N ALA A 109 18.02 -1.06 -15.92
CA ALA A 109 19.16 -0.67 -15.07
C ALA A 109 20.34 -0.07 -15.84
#